data_AF-A0A960ML77-F1
#
_entry.id   AF-A0A960ML77-F1
#
_cell.length_a   1.000
_cell.length_b   1.000
_cell.length_c   1.000
_cell.angle_alpha   90.00
_cell.angle_beta   90.00
_cell.angle_gamma   90.00
#
_symmetry.space_group_name_H-M   'P 1'
#
loop_
_entity.id
_entity.type
_entity.pdbx_description
1 polymer ?
#
loop_
_entity_poly.entity_id
_entity_poly.type
_entity_poly.pdbx_seq_one_letter_code
_entity_poly.pdbx_strand_id
1 'polypeptide(L)'
;MSKGIRLSCLKKRGDKYVYRGRLWTLDKPVRSTAKGKKMMVLAVKTIDGERRVRIIHFGALGYGHNYSENAKKNYLTRSAGIRNKKGELTMHDKWSPNYWSRKVLWPKGKKATGPRTTRKAA
;
A
#
# COMPACT_ATOMS: atom_id res chain seq x y z
N MET A 1 5.56 13.70 10.75
CA MET A 1 5.67 12.72 9.63
C MET A 1 6.24 13.46 8.43
N SER A 2 7.19 12.87 7.69
CA SER A 2 7.71 13.49 6.45
C SER A 2 6.55 13.79 5.50
N LYS A 3 6.52 15.03 4.97
CA LYS A 3 5.51 15.50 4.03
C LYS A 3 5.65 14.90 2.63
N GLY A 4 6.45 13.84 2.43
CA GLY A 4 6.71 13.23 1.12
C GLY A 4 7.43 14.17 0.14
N ILE A 5 7.60 13.72 -1.10
CA ILE A 5 8.27 14.48 -2.17
C ILE A 5 7.21 15.10 -3.08
N ARG A 6 7.41 16.35 -3.51
CA ARG A 6 6.52 17.00 -4.48
C ARG A 6 6.53 16.22 -5.79
N LEU A 7 5.35 15.90 -6.33
CA LEU A 7 5.26 15.15 -7.59
C LEU A 7 5.91 15.92 -8.74
N SER A 8 5.85 17.26 -8.72
CA SER A 8 6.50 18.16 -9.66
C SER A 8 8.02 18.03 -9.69
N CYS A 9 8.66 17.59 -8.59
CA CYS A 9 10.10 17.36 -8.54
C CYS A 9 10.52 16.03 -9.20
N LEU A 10 9.57 15.15 -9.57
CA LEU A 10 9.90 13.89 -10.23
C LEU A 10 9.95 14.06 -11.75
N LYS A 11 11.00 13.53 -12.37
CA LYS A 11 11.10 13.48 -13.83
C LYS A 11 10.01 12.59 -14.41
N LYS A 12 9.14 13.15 -15.23
CA LYS A 12 8.10 12.42 -15.98
C LYS A 12 8.71 11.81 -17.25
N ARG A 13 8.33 10.57 -17.58
CA ARG A 13 8.65 9.89 -18.85
C ARG A 13 7.37 9.21 -19.36
N GLY A 14 6.72 9.79 -20.37
CA GLY A 14 5.39 9.35 -20.82
C GLY A 14 4.36 9.46 -19.70
N ASP A 15 3.65 8.37 -19.41
CA ASP A 15 2.66 8.26 -18.32
C ASP A 15 3.28 7.94 -16.95
N LYS A 16 4.60 7.78 -16.87
CA LYS A 16 5.33 7.32 -15.68
C LYS A 16 6.21 8.41 -15.09
N TYR A 17 6.64 8.17 -13.85
CA TYR A 17 7.54 9.04 -13.10
C TYR A 17 8.78 8.29 -12.65
N VAL A 18 9.96 8.90 -12.80
CA VAL A 18 11.23 8.36 -12.32
C VAL A 18 11.37 8.71 -10.84
N TYR A 19 11.53 7.69 -10.00
CA TYR A 19 11.81 7.88 -8.58
C TYR A 19 12.60 6.71 -8.01
N ARG A 20 13.69 7.03 -7.29
CA ARG A 20 14.67 6.05 -6.74
C ARG A 20 15.14 5.02 -7.78
N GLY A 21 15.58 5.51 -8.94
CA GLY A 21 16.13 4.68 -10.01
C GLY A 21 15.12 3.81 -10.77
N ARG A 22 13.80 3.97 -10.54
CA ARG A 22 12.75 3.17 -11.19
C ARG A 22 11.67 4.04 -11.81
N LEU A 23 11.05 3.55 -12.89
CA LEU A 23 9.81 4.08 -13.45
C LEU A 23 8.58 3.59 -12.68
N TRP A 24 7.73 4.53 -12.29
CA TRP A 24 6.51 4.28 -11.55
C TRP A 24 5.29 4.75 -12.32
N THR A 25 4.28 3.89 -12.40
CA THR A 25 2.91 4.36 -12.58
C THR A 25 2.32 4.65 -11.20
N LEU A 26 1.83 5.87 -11.01
CA LEU A 26 1.31 6.34 -9.73
C LEU A 26 0.15 5.47 -9.25
N ASP A 27 0.09 5.22 -7.93
CA ASP A 27 -0.98 4.46 -7.28
C ASP A 27 -1.22 3.03 -7.82
N LYS A 28 -0.27 2.48 -8.60
CA LYS A 28 -0.27 1.10 -9.06
C LYS A 28 0.71 0.25 -8.23
N PRO A 29 0.22 -0.66 -7.38
CA PRO A 29 1.07 -1.54 -6.60
C PRO A 29 1.87 -2.50 -7.47
N VAL A 30 3.12 -2.74 -7.07
CA VAL A 30 4.05 -3.71 -7.66
C VAL A 30 4.71 -4.53 -6.55
N ARG A 31 5.43 -5.60 -6.90
CA ARG A 31 6.19 -6.38 -5.91
C ARG A 31 7.19 -5.48 -5.18
N SER A 32 7.25 -5.61 -3.86
CA SER A 32 8.16 -4.84 -3.02
C SER A 32 9.61 -5.28 -3.19
N THR A 33 10.54 -4.31 -3.18
CA THR A 33 11.99 -4.56 -3.05
C THR A 33 12.47 -4.61 -1.60
N ALA A 34 11.66 -4.14 -0.63
CA ALA A 34 12.01 -4.21 0.79
C ALA A 34 11.88 -5.64 1.34
N LYS A 35 12.88 -6.08 2.11
CA LYS A 35 12.91 -7.39 2.78
C LYS A 35 11.64 -7.58 3.62
N GLY A 36 11.03 -8.76 3.50
CA GLY A 36 9.85 -9.15 4.29
C GLY A 36 8.53 -8.48 3.87
N LYS A 37 8.50 -7.64 2.83
CA LYS A 37 7.27 -6.98 2.34
C LYS A 37 6.77 -7.60 1.04
N LYS A 38 5.45 -7.70 0.89
CA LYS A 38 4.84 -8.27 -0.33
C LYS A 38 4.87 -7.28 -1.49
N MET A 39 4.29 -6.12 -1.26
CA MET A 39 3.96 -5.14 -2.29
C MET A 39 4.47 -3.76 -1.90
N MET A 40 4.69 -2.93 -2.90
CA MET A 40 5.00 -1.53 -2.73
C MET A 40 4.27 -0.69 -3.77
N VAL A 41 4.11 0.59 -3.49
CA VAL A 41 3.41 1.54 -4.38
C VAL A 41 3.97 2.93 -4.18
N LEU A 42 4.09 3.69 -5.28
CA LEU A 42 4.30 5.13 -5.21
C LEU A 42 2.94 5.80 -5.06
N ALA A 43 2.56 6.03 -3.80
CA ALA A 43 1.25 6.55 -3.44
C ALA A 43 1.21 8.07 -3.56
N VAL A 44 0.13 8.60 -4.14
CA VAL A 44 -0.07 10.05 -4.31
C VAL A 44 -1.11 10.56 -3.32
N LYS A 45 -0.81 11.70 -2.70
CA LYS A 45 -1.72 12.45 -1.83
C LYS A 45 -1.54 13.94 -2.06
N THR A 46 -2.63 14.70 -2.01
CA THR A 46 -2.58 16.17 -2.00
C THR A 46 -2.46 16.63 -0.55
N ILE A 47 -1.48 17.48 -0.26
CA ILE A 47 -1.22 18.06 1.06
C ILE A 47 -1.00 19.55 0.84
N ASP A 48 -1.77 20.39 1.53
CA ASP A 48 -1.67 21.85 1.44
C ASP A 48 -1.77 22.35 -0.03
N GLY A 49 -2.72 21.79 -0.80
CA GLY A 49 -2.90 22.10 -2.23
C GLY A 49 -1.90 21.44 -3.18
N GLU A 50 -0.86 20.79 -2.66
CA GLU A 50 0.24 20.26 -3.46
C GLU A 50 0.20 18.74 -3.59
N ARG A 51 0.33 18.22 -4.83
CA ARG A 51 0.44 16.77 -5.08
C ARG A 51 1.82 16.27 -4.65
N ARG A 52 1.82 15.30 -3.75
CA ARG A 52 3.05 14.71 -3.21
C ARG A 52 3.00 13.19 -3.30
N VAL A 53 4.18 12.58 -3.25
CA VAL A 53 4.37 11.15 -3.37
C VAL A 53 5.17 10.56 -2.22
N ARG A 54 4.88 9.28 -1.93
CA ARG A 54 5.64 8.46 -0.98
C ARG A 54 5.63 7.01 -1.42
N ILE A 55 6.77 6.32 -1.32
CA ILE A 55 6.80 4.86 -1.47
C ILE A 55 6.26 4.25 -0.18
N ILE A 56 5.24 3.42 -0.32
CA ILE A 56 4.64 2.65 0.77
C ILE A 56 4.91 1.18 0.50
N HIS A 57 5.57 0.50 1.44
CA HIS A 57 5.73 -0.96 1.44
C HIS A 57 4.68 -1.58 2.36
N PHE A 58 3.98 -2.62 1.91
CA PHE A 58 2.85 -3.20 2.63
C PHE A 58 2.69 -4.71 2.41
N GLY A 59 1.96 -5.34 3.34
CA GLY A 59 1.85 -6.80 3.46
C GLY A 59 3.15 -7.46 3.94
N ALA A 60 3.06 -8.45 4.82
CA ALA A 60 4.20 -9.23 5.28
C ALA A 60 4.37 -10.51 4.44
N LEU A 61 5.58 -10.82 3.98
CA LEU A 61 5.90 -12.15 3.41
C LEU A 61 5.73 -13.24 4.47
N GLY A 62 5.54 -14.50 4.08
CA GLY A 62 5.17 -15.60 4.99
C GLY A 62 3.67 -15.70 5.26
N TYR A 63 2.97 -14.58 5.47
CA TYR A 63 1.56 -14.58 5.87
C TYR A 63 0.59 -14.73 4.70
N GLY A 64 -0.49 -15.51 4.87
CA GLY A 64 -1.59 -15.56 3.91
C GLY A 64 -2.34 -14.24 3.77
N HIS A 65 -3.06 -14.09 2.66
CA HIS A 65 -4.03 -13.01 2.50
C HIS A 65 -5.21 -13.46 1.63
N ASN A 66 -6.40 -12.91 1.92
CA ASN A 66 -7.65 -13.16 1.19
C ASN A 66 -7.98 -14.64 0.92
N TYR A 67 -7.59 -15.57 1.80
CA TYR A 67 -7.69 -17.02 1.55
C TYR A 67 -8.94 -17.69 2.12
N SER A 68 -9.75 -16.96 2.89
CA SER A 68 -11.08 -17.38 3.32
C SER A 68 -11.93 -16.16 3.65
N GLU A 69 -13.25 -16.31 3.51
CA GLU A 69 -14.20 -15.24 3.85
C GLU A 69 -14.14 -14.86 5.33
N ASN A 70 -14.01 -15.84 6.22
CA ASN A 70 -13.88 -15.60 7.66
C ASN A 70 -12.58 -14.82 7.99
N ALA A 71 -11.44 -15.24 7.45
CA ALA A 71 -10.18 -14.51 7.67
C ALA A 71 -10.24 -13.08 7.11
N LYS A 72 -10.89 -12.88 5.96
CA LYS A 72 -11.09 -11.55 5.36
C LYS A 72 -11.96 -10.68 6.25
N LYS A 73 -13.09 -11.19 6.73
CA LYS A 73 -13.98 -10.47 7.67
C LYS A 73 -13.20 -10.05 8.91
N ASN A 74 -12.50 -10.98 9.56
CA ASN A 74 -11.73 -10.70 10.78
C ASN A 74 -10.61 -9.66 10.55
N TYR A 75 -9.86 -9.81 9.45
CA TYR A 75 -8.83 -8.84 9.10
C TYR A 75 -9.42 -7.45 8.86
N LEU A 76 -10.52 -7.35 8.08
CA LEU A 76 -11.16 -6.08 7.76
C LEU A 76 -11.76 -5.41 8.99
N THR A 77 -12.34 -6.16 9.92
CA THR A 77 -12.86 -5.62 11.19
C THR A 77 -11.72 -5.02 12.02
N ARG A 78 -10.67 -5.79 12.29
CA ARG A 78 -9.53 -5.34 13.12
C ARG A 78 -8.80 -4.15 12.50
N SER A 79 -8.53 -4.23 11.19
CA SER A 79 -7.76 -3.21 10.50
C SER A 79 -8.52 -1.91 10.25
N ALA A 80 -9.86 -1.92 10.36
CA ALA A 80 -10.66 -0.70 10.23
C ALA A 80 -10.40 0.29 11.37
N GLY A 81 -10.09 -0.19 12.58
CA GLY A 81 -9.87 0.64 13.77
C GLY A 81 -8.44 1.17 13.94
N ILE A 82 -7.50 0.84 13.05
CA ILE A 82 -6.10 1.26 13.21
C ILE A 82 -5.97 2.77 12.96
N ARG A 83 -5.53 3.51 13.98
CA ARG A 83 -5.32 4.97 13.95
C ARG A 83 -3.84 5.34 13.84
N ASN A 84 -3.55 6.50 13.27
CA ASN A 84 -2.21 7.08 13.27
C ASN A 84 -1.94 7.87 14.57
N LYS A 85 -0.74 8.47 14.70
CA LYS A 85 -0.37 9.27 15.88
C LYS A 85 -1.26 10.49 16.15
N LYS A 86 -2.04 10.93 15.16
CA LYS A 86 -3.00 12.04 15.26
C LYS A 86 -4.42 11.55 15.57
N GLY A 87 -4.62 10.25 15.81
CA GLY A 87 -5.93 9.66 16.01
C GLY A 87 -6.74 9.43 14.73
N GLU A 88 -6.21 9.68 13.54
CA GLU A 88 -6.95 9.53 12.28
C GLU A 88 -6.95 8.07 11.80
N LEU A 89 -8.05 7.62 11.21
CA LEU A 89 -8.19 6.25 10.70
C LEU A 89 -7.30 6.00 9.49
N THR A 90 -6.38 5.04 9.61
CA THR A 90 -5.38 4.74 8.59
C THR A 90 -5.93 3.98 7.38
N MET A 91 -7.16 3.45 7.48
CA MET A 91 -7.82 2.79 6.35
C MET A 91 -8.24 3.76 5.24
N HIS A 92 -8.27 5.07 5.52
CA HIS A 92 -8.58 6.12 4.55
C HIS A 92 -7.33 6.87 4.05
N ASP A 93 -6.16 6.62 4.66
CA ASP A 93 -4.94 7.32 4.30
C ASP A 93 -4.15 6.56 3.24
N LYS A 94 -4.10 7.09 2.01
CA LYS A 94 -3.28 6.52 0.92
C LYS A 94 -1.80 6.43 1.24
N TRP A 95 -1.29 7.15 2.24
CA TRP A 95 0.08 7.02 2.72
C TRP A 95 0.27 6.02 3.85
N SER A 96 -0.77 5.25 4.17
CA SER A 96 -0.72 4.15 5.13
C SER A 96 -0.54 2.79 4.44
N PRO A 97 0.32 1.89 4.96
CA PRO A 97 0.34 0.49 4.56
C PRO A 97 -1.01 -0.23 4.76
N ASN A 98 -1.83 0.21 5.73
CA ASN A 98 -3.14 -0.38 6.01
C ASN A 98 -4.12 -0.15 4.85
N TYR A 99 -4.23 1.08 4.35
CA TYR A 99 -5.05 1.42 3.18
C TYR A 99 -4.75 0.47 2.00
N TRP A 100 -3.46 0.31 1.67
CA TRP A 100 -3.06 -0.54 0.55
C TRP A 100 -3.25 -2.03 0.82
N SER A 101 -3.04 -2.49 2.06
CA SER A 101 -3.31 -3.89 2.42
C SER A 101 -4.79 -4.23 2.28
N ARG A 102 -5.69 -3.35 2.74
CA ARG A 102 -7.14 -3.50 2.58
C ARG A 102 -7.56 -3.43 1.11
N LYS A 103 -6.99 -2.50 0.33
CA LYS A 103 -7.34 -2.31 -1.09
C LYS A 103 -6.87 -3.47 -1.98
N VAL A 104 -5.68 -4.00 -1.72
CA VAL A 104 -4.97 -4.90 -2.66
C VAL A 104 -4.96 -6.34 -2.15
N LEU A 105 -4.62 -6.54 -0.87
CA LEU A 105 -4.44 -7.86 -0.28
C LEU A 105 -5.70 -8.40 0.39
N TRP A 106 -6.64 -7.54 0.80
CA TRP A 106 -7.90 -7.93 1.44
C TRP A 106 -9.11 -7.16 0.87
N PRO A 107 -9.30 -7.17 -0.46
CA PRO A 107 -10.37 -6.39 -1.09
C PRO A 107 -11.77 -6.81 -0.62
N LYS A 108 -12.53 -5.87 -0.04
CA LYS A 108 -13.88 -6.11 0.52
C LYS A 108 -14.86 -6.73 -0.49
N GLY A 109 -14.83 -6.29 -1.75
CA GLY A 109 -15.78 -6.70 -2.79
C GLY A 109 -15.33 -7.84 -3.70
N LYS A 110 -14.25 -8.56 -3.37
CA LYS A 110 -13.77 -9.70 -4.19
C LYS A 110 -13.81 -10.99 -3.40
N LYS A 111 -13.99 -12.12 -4.09
CA LYS A 111 -13.97 -13.47 -3.50
C LYS A 111 -12.63 -13.73 -2.78
N ALA A 112 -12.69 -14.50 -1.69
CA ALA A 112 -11.51 -14.90 -0.93
C ALA A 112 -10.75 -16.06 -1.59
N THR A 113 -10.03 -15.78 -2.68
CA THR A 113 -9.25 -16.76 -3.46
C THR A 113 -7.73 -16.59 -3.35
N GLY A 114 -7.28 -15.80 -2.38
CA GLY A 114 -5.86 -15.55 -2.14
C GLY A 114 -5.14 -16.72 -1.46
N PRO A 115 -3.81 -16.66 -1.37
CA PRO A 115 -3.01 -17.75 -0.84
C PRO A 115 -3.01 -17.79 0.70
N ARG A 116 -3.07 -19.01 1.27
CA ARG A 116 -2.98 -19.23 2.73
C ARG A 116 -1.60 -18.92 3.32
N THR A 117 -0.55 -19.04 2.51
CA THR A 117 0.82 -18.65 2.85
C THR A 117 1.46 -18.03 1.63
N THR A 118 2.44 -17.16 1.83
CA THR A 118 3.30 -16.72 0.72
C THR A 118 4.72 -17.11 1.04
N ARG A 119 5.46 -17.62 0.05
CA ARG A 119 6.87 -17.99 0.24
C ARG A 119 7.63 -16.85 0.93
N LYS A 120 8.38 -17.17 2.00
CA LYS A 120 9.40 -16.26 2.51
C LYS A 120 10.41 -16.05 1.37
N ALA A 121 10.93 -14.83 1.22
CA ALA A 121 12.11 -14.66 0.39
C ALA A 121 13.20 -15.56 1.00
N ALA A 122 13.80 -16.42 0.18
CA ALA A 122 14.99 -17.17 0.55
C ALA A 122 16.10 -16.19 0.95
#